data_AF-A0A943D0L5-F1
#
_entry.id   AF-A0A943D0L5-F1
#
_cell.length_a   1.000
_cell.length_b   1.000
_cell.length_c   1.000
_cell.angle_alpha   90.00
_cell.angle_beta   90.00
_cell.angle_gamma   90.00
#
_symmetry.space_group_name_H-M   'P 1'
#
loop_
_entity.id
_entity.type
_entity.pdbx_description
1 polymer ?
#
loop_
_entity_poly.entity_id
_entity_poly.type
_entity_poly.pdbx_seq_one_letter_code
_entity_poly.pdbx_strand_id
1 'polypeptide(L)' 'MFGKDKKEKRFVIKEEQSLGFGAIYIVVDNHTGVNYLMTVGTGQNGVTPLLDSDGKVIVDR' A
#
# COMPACT_ATOMS: atom_id res chain seq x y z
N MET A 1 23.50 -17.75 16.63
CA MET A 1 23.32 -17.19 15.28
C MET A 1 22.52 -15.91 15.39
N PHE A 2 22.98 -14.85 14.74
CA PHE A 2 22.52 -13.47 14.86
C PHE A 2 21.00 -13.32 14.72
N GLY A 3 20.34 -12.83 15.77
CA GLY A 3 18.99 -12.31 15.69
C GLY A 3 19.03 -11.06 14.82
N LYS A 4 18.57 -11.16 13.58
CA LYS A 4 18.35 -10.00 12.73
C LYS A 4 17.18 -9.25 13.36
N ASP A 5 17.43 -8.08 13.95
CA ASP A 5 16.37 -7.17 14.37
C ASP A 5 15.42 -7.00 13.18
N LYS A 6 14.18 -7.48 13.34
CA LYS A 6 13.13 -7.31 12.32
C LYS A 6 12.82 -5.83 12.28
N LYS A 7 13.47 -5.10 11.37
CA LYS A 7 13.09 -3.72 11.05
C LYS A 7 11.61 -3.73 10.69
N GLU A 8 10.84 -2.87 11.35
CA GLU A 8 9.44 -2.69 11.01
C GLU A 8 9.32 -2.29 9.54
N LYS A 9 8.35 -2.90 8.85
CA LYS A 9 8.08 -2.57 7.45
C LYS A 9 7.34 -1.24 7.41
N ARG A 10 7.92 -0.26 6.72
CA ARG A 10 7.26 1.04 6.50
C ARG A 10 6.01 0.90 5.63
N PHE A 11 6.11 0.18 4.51
CA PHE A 11 4.98 -0.04 3.61
C PHE A 11 4.41 -1.44 3.80
N VAL A 12 3.11 -1.53 4.09
CA VAL A 12 2.40 -2.78 4.36
C VAL A 12 1.19 -2.90 3.46
N ILE A 13 1.00 -4.07 2.83
CA ILE A 13 -0.21 -4.38 2.08
C ILE A 13 -1.33 -4.65 3.10
N LYS A 14 -2.33 -3.77 3.09
CA LYS A 14 -3.52 -3.85 3.94
C LYS A 14 -4.64 -4.64 3.26
N GLU A 15 -4.81 -4.45 1.96
CA GLU A 15 -5.75 -5.21 1.14
C GLU A 15 -5.14 -5.58 -0.20
N GLU A 16 -5.59 -6.71 -0.74
CA GLU A 16 -5.18 -7.22 -2.04
C GLU A 16 -6.39 -7.76 -2.81
N GLN A 17 -6.49 -7.37 -4.08
CA GLN A 17 -7.42 -7.94 -5.03
C GLN A 17 -6.66 -8.41 -6.27
N SER A 18 -6.65 -9.73 -6.50
CA SER A 18 -6.07 -10.32 -7.70
C SER A 18 -6.96 -10.08 -8.93
N LEU A 19 -6.33 -9.79 -10.07
CA LEU A 19 -6.95 -9.56 -11.37
C LEU A 19 -6.33 -10.47 -12.45
N GLY A 20 -5.89 -11.68 -12.06
CA GLY A 20 -5.21 -12.61 -12.96
C GLY A 20 -3.73 -12.29 -13.10
N PHE A 21 -3.31 -11.71 -14.24
CA PHE A 21 -1.91 -11.33 -14.49
C PHE A 21 -1.45 -10.05 -13.75
N GLY A 22 -2.27 -9.55 -12.83
CA GLY A 22 -1.99 -8.39 -12.02
C GLY A 22 -2.83 -8.37 -10.75
N ALA A 23 -2.69 -7.31 -9.97
CA ALA A 23 -3.42 -7.08 -8.74
C ALA A 23 -3.59 -5.59 -8.45
N ILE A 24 -4.55 -5.28 -7.59
CA ILE A 24 -4.71 -3.98 -6.94
C ILE A 24 -4.41 -4.17 -5.46
N TYR A 25 -3.54 -3.33 -4.90
CA TYR A 25 -3.21 -3.31 -3.49
C TYR A 25 -3.63 -2.00 -2.85
N ILE A 26 -4.09 -2.10 -1.60
CA ILE A 26 -4.06 -0.98 -0.66
C ILE A 26 -2.78 -1.10 0.15
N VAL A 27 -1.87 -0.15 -0.02
CA VAL A 27 -0.61 -0.09 0.72
C VAL A 27 -0.69 1.02 1.74
N VAL A 28 -0.34 0.76 3.00
CA VAL A 28 -0.26 1.76 4.06
C VAL A 28 1.21 2.12 4.32
N ASP A 29 1.50 3.41 4.36
CA ASP A 29 2.78 3.93 4.91
C ASP A 29 2.65 4.10 6.43
N ASN A 30 3.16 3.16 7.20
CA ASN A 30 3.09 3.17 8.67
C ASN A 30 3.81 4.36 9.31
N HIS A 31 4.65 5.11 8.59
CA HIS A 31 5.23 6.35 9.13
C HIS A 31 4.26 7.53 9.07
N THR A 32 3.34 7.55 8.11
CA THR A 32 2.45 8.70 7.83
C THR A 32 0.97 8.37 7.99
N GLY A 33 0.62 7.08 8.05
CA GLY A 33 -0.74 6.56 8.00
C GLY A 33 -1.35 6.55 6.59
N VAL A 34 -0.73 7.18 5.59
CA VAL A 34 -1.36 7.35 4.27
C VAL A 34 -1.62 6.00 3.58
N ASN A 35 -2.84 5.83 3.09
CA ASN A 35 -3.26 4.69 2.30
C ASN A 35 -3.10 5.00 0.80
N TYR A 36 -2.52 4.08 0.04
CA TYR A 36 -2.29 4.20 -1.40
C TYR A 36 -3.00 3.09 -2.16
N LEU A 37 -3.66 3.45 -3.26
CA LEU A 37 -4.06 2.50 -4.30
C LEU A 37 -2.86 2.25 -5.21
N MET A 38 -2.43 0.99 -5.32
CA MET A 38 -1.32 0.57 -6.17
C MET A 38 -1.78 -0.51 -7.14
N THR A 39 -1.45 -0.36 -8.42
CA THR A 39 -1.60 -1.43 -9.41
C THR A 39 -0.29 -2.21 -9.55
N VAL A 40 -0.39 -3.51 -9.75
CA VAL A 40 0.75 -4.40 -9.97
C VAL A 40 0.43 -5.32 -11.15
N GLY A 41 1.37 -5.51 -12.06
CA GLY A 41 1.24 -6.39 -13.21
C GLY A 41 2.46 -6.33 -14.12
N THR A 42 2.38 -6.98 -15.28
CA THR A 42 3.47 -7.08 -16.26
C THR A 42 3.70 -5.81 -17.07
N GLY A 43 2.77 -4.83 -16.99
CA GLY A 43 2.82 -3.56 -17.71
C GLY A 43 3.15 -2.37 -16.81
N GLN A 44 2.65 -1.20 -17.18
CA GLN A 44 2.77 0.01 -16.38
C GLN A 44 2.00 -0.13 -15.07
N ASN A 45 2.66 0.25 -13.98
CA ASN A 45 2.10 0.26 -12.63
C ASN A 45 1.95 1.70 -12.17
N GLY A 46 0.95 1.96 -11.33
CA GLY A 46 0.66 3.28 -10.79
C GLY A 46 0.46 3.23 -9.29
N VAL A 47 0.65 4.38 -8.64
CA VAL A 47 0.36 4.57 -7.22
C VAL A 47 -0.27 5.94 -7.01
N THR A 48 -1.34 6.02 -6.23
CA THR A 48 -1.99 7.27 -5.84
C THR A 48 -2.50 7.18 -4.41
N PRO A 49 -2.47 8.27 -3.61
CA PRO A 49 -3.17 8.30 -2.33
C PRO A 49 -4.66 8.03 -2.55
N LEU A 50 -5.27 7.28 -1.63
CA LEU A 50 -6.72 7.18 -1.56
C LEU A 50 -7.30 8.47 -0.99
N LEU A 51 -8.40 8.92 -1.60
CA LEU A 51 -9.12 10.12 -1.18
C LEU A 51 -10.52 9.73 -0.67
N ASP A 52 -11.00 10.46 0.34
CA ASP A 52 -12.38 10.39 0.79
C ASP A 52 -13.32 11.21 -0.11
N SER A 53 -14.60 11.27 0.26
CA SER A 53 -15.62 12.03 -0.49
C SER A 53 -15.38 13.54 -0.52
N ASP A 54 -14.59 14.09 0.41
CA ASP A 54 -14.22 15.50 0.45
C ASP A 54 -12.93 15.78 -0.34
N GLY A 55 -12.31 14.75 -0.93
CA GLY A 55 -11.01 14.84 -1.60
C GLY A 55 -9.83 14.89 -0.64
N LYS A 56 -10.01 14.55 0.65
CA LYS A 56 -8.92 14.48 1.62
C LYS A 56 -8.26 13.12 1.59
N VAL A 57 -6.96 13.08 1.87
CA VAL A 57 -6.18 11.83 1.90
C VAL A 57 -6.65 10.95 3.07
N ILE A 58 -6.88 9.67 2.77
CA ILE A 58 -7.21 8.65 3.78
C ILE A 58 -5.94 8.24 4.54
N VAL A 59 -6.00 8.35 5.86
CA VAL A 59 -4.92 7.98 6.79
C VAL A 59 -5.41 7.00 7.85
N ASP A 60 -4.60 5.97 8.13
CA ASP A 60 -4.75 5.07 9.26
C ASP A 60 -4.18 5.71 10.54
N ARG A 61 -4.74 5.33 11.70
CA ARG A 61 -4.31 5.80 13.02
C ARG A 61 -3.28 4.86 13.64
#